data_AF-A0A3B9INC3-F1
#
_entry.id   AF-A0A3B9INC3-F1
#
_cell.length_a   1.000
_cell.length_b   1.000
_cell.length_c   1.000
_cell.angle_alpha   90.00
_cell.angle_beta   90.00
_cell.angle_gamma   90.00
#
_symmetry.space_group_name_H-M   'P 1'
#
loop_
_entity.id
_entity.type
_entity.pdbx_description
1 polymer ?
#
loop_
_entity_poly.entity_id
_entity_poly.type
_entity_poly.pdbx_seq_one_letter_code
_entity_poly.pdbx_strand_id
1 'polypeptide(L)' 'LIKDNHIAVAGGAGIAIRRARAHVGHLVKIEVEIDRLDQLDEVLEAGADAVLLDNMTPAGLAEAVARIGG' A
#
# COMPACT_ATOMS: atom_id res chain seq x y z
N LEU A 1 1.20 -8.95 4.10
CA LEU A 1 0.23 -7.87 4.31
C LEU A 1 0.73 -6.91 5.40
N ILE A 2 0.94 -5.66 5.03
CA ILE A 2 1.22 -4.52 5.90
C ILE A 2 -0.12 -3.82 6.14
N LYS A 3 -0.53 -3.77 7.41
CA LYS A 3 -1.76 -3.08 7.85
C LYS A 3 -1.45 -1.73 8.51
N ASP A 4 -2.49 -0.96 8.78
CA ASP A 4 -2.48 0.31 9.51
C ASP A 4 -1.57 0.33 10.77
N ASN A 5 -1.63 -0.71 11.59
CA ASN A 5 -0.82 -0.83 12.81
C ASN A 5 0.69 -0.93 12.51
N HIS A 6 1.07 -1.62 11.42
CA HIS A 6 2.45 -1.71 10.97
C HIS A 6 2.95 -0.37 10.43
N ILE A 7 2.08 0.34 9.69
CA ILE A 7 2.36 1.68 9.16
C ILE A 7 2.62 2.65 10.31
N ALA A 8 1.77 2.63 11.34
CA ALA A 8 1.90 3.48 12.52
C ALA A 8 3.22 3.23 13.27
N VAL A 9 3.61 1.96 13.46
CA VAL A 9 4.88 1.59 14.10
C VAL A 9 6.09 1.94 13.23
N ALA A 10 5.97 1.80 11.91
CA ALA A 10 7.06 2.12 10.99
C ALA A 10 7.27 3.63 10.81
N GLY A 11 6.23 4.44 11.06
CA GLY A 11 6.22 5.89 10.86
C GLY A 11 5.87 6.30 9.43
N GLY A 12 5.12 5.48 8.68
CA GLY A 12 4.70 5.77 7.30
C GLY A 12 4.64 4.53 6.41
N ALA A 13 3.77 4.56 5.39
CA ALA A 13 3.48 3.39 4.57
C ALA A 13 4.67 3.02 3.67
N GLY A 14 5.28 4.02 3.03
CA GLY A 14 6.46 3.82 2.21
C GLY A 14 7.67 3.33 3.03
N ILE A 15 7.81 3.79 4.28
CA ILE A 15 8.85 3.29 5.20
C ILE A 15 8.59 1.81 5.54
N ALA A 16 7.35 1.45 5.86
CA ALA A 16 6.96 0.07 6.15
C ALA A 16 7.27 -0.86 4.97
N ILE A 17 6.90 -0.46 3.75
CA ILE A 17 7.13 -1.23 2.52
C ILE A 17 8.63 -1.41 2.26
N ARG A 18 9.43 -0.33 2.30
CA ARG A 18 10.88 -0.40 2.09
C ARG A 18 11.57 -1.28 3.13
N ARG A 19 11.17 -1.18 4.40
CA ARG A 19 11.69 -2.04 5.47
C ARG A 19 11.31 -3.49 5.25
N ALA A 20 10.06 -3.78 4.89
CA ALA A 20 9.62 -5.14 4.57
C ALA A 20 10.42 -5.72 3.40
N ARG A 21 10.58 -4.95 2.31
CA ARG A 21 11.35 -5.36 1.13
C ARG A 21 12.80 -5.71 1.44
N ALA A 22 13.43 -5.01 2.39
CA ALA A 22 14.79 -5.30 2.81
C ALA A 22 14.96 -6.61 3.60
N HIS A 23 13.87 -7.18 4.15
CA HIS A 23 13.91 -8.35 5.03
C HIS A 23 13.25 -9.60 4.44
N VAL A 24 12.39 -9.46 3.42
CA VAL A 24 11.72 -10.60 2.79
C VAL A 24 12.46 -11.07 1.53
N GLY A 25 12.35 -12.36 1.21
CA GLY A 25 12.89 -12.89 -0.04
C GLY A 25 12.17 -12.32 -1.27
N HIS A 26 12.84 -12.28 -2.41
CA HIS A 26 12.31 -11.71 -3.66
C HIS A 26 11.03 -12.39 -4.20
N LEU A 27 10.73 -13.61 -3.73
CA LEU A 27 9.49 -14.33 -4.06
C LEU A 27 8.30 -13.93 -3.17
N VAL A 28 8.54 -13.16 -2.10
CA VAL A 28 7.48 -12.73 -1.19
C VAL A 28 6.87 -11.42 -1.71
N LYS A 29 5.56 -11.47 -1.94
CA LYS A 29 4.76 -10.33 -2.35
C LYS A 29 4.40 -9.46 -1.15
N ILE A 30 4.51 -8.14 -1.31
CA ILE A 30 4.18 -7.15 -0.29
C ILE A 30 2.79 -6.58 -0.58
N GLU A 31 1.82 -7.17 0.12
CA GLU A 31 0.49 -6.63 0.46
C GLU A 31 0.55 -5.32 1.25
N VAL A 32 -0.06 -4.19 0.86
CA VAL A 32 -0.29 -3.04 1.76
C VAL A 32 -1.74 -2.56 1.75
N GLU A 33 -2.26 -2.21 2.92
CA GLU A 33 -3.59 -1.66 3.12
C GLU A 33 -3.56 -0.12 3.16
N ILE A 34 -4.48 0.53 2.44
CA ILE A 34 -4.73 1.97 2.50
C ILE A 34 -6.23 2.24 2.65
N ASP A 35 -6.59 3.30 3.37
CA ASP A 35 -7.96 3.73 3.57
C ASP A 35 -8.27 5.07 2.87
N ARG A 36 -7.24 5.74 2.33
CA ARG A 36 -7.37 7.02 1.62
C ARG A 36 -6.58 7.07 0.32
N LEU A 37 -7.14 7.77 -0.66
CA LEU A 37 -6.53 7.93 -1.99
C LEU A 37 -5.19 8.67 -1.98
N ASP A 38 -4.97 9.56 -1.01
CA ASP A 38 -3.72 10.33 -0.90
C ASP A 38 -2.51 9.44 -0.54
N GLN A 39 -2.74 8.23 -0.01
CA GLN A 39 -1.69 7.27 0.30
C GLN A 39 -1.27 6.43 -0.92
N LEU A 40 -2.08 6.41 -1.99
CA LEU A 40 -1.89 5.50 -3.12
C LEU A 40 -0.54 5.73 -3.81
N ASP A 41 -0.22 6.98 -4.11
CA ASP A 41 1.03 7.32 -4.81
C ASP A 41 2.25 6.93 -3.96
N GLU A 42 2.21 7.15 -2.64
CA GLU A 42 3.29 6.77 -1.71
C GLU A 42 3.57 5.27 -1.74
N VAL A 43 2.52 4.43 -1.71
CA VAL A 43 2.69 2.97 -1.66
C VAL A 43 3.11 2.38 -3.00
N LEU A 44 2.66 2.98 -4.11
CA LEU A 44 3.08 2.59 -5.46
C LEU A 44 4.57 2.93 -5.68
N GLU A 45 5.00 4.15 -5.34
CA GLU A 45 6.40 4.57 -5.42
C GLU A 45 7.32 3.72 -4.52
N ALA A 46 6.82 3.27 -3.37
CA ALA A 46 7.56 2.41 -2.47
C ALA A 46 7.71 0.96 -2.96
N GLY A 47 7.01 0.57 -4.04
CA GLY A 47 7.12 -0.76 -4.65
C GLY A 47 6.29 -1.85 -3.95
N ALA A 48 5.09 -1.48 -3.48
CA ALA A 48 4.07 -2.47 -3.10
C ALA A 48 3.72 -3.37 -4.30
N ASP A 49 3.54 -4.66 -4.07
CA ASP A 49 3.14 -5.60 -5.12
C ASP A 49 1.62 -5.63 -5.34
N ALA A 50 0.86 -5.32 -4.29
CA ALA A 50 -0.58 -5.18 -4.34
C ALA A 50 -1.03 -4.14 -3.31
N VAL A 51 -2.21 -3.57 -3.56
CA VAL A 51 -2.81 -2.55 -2.69
C VAL A 51 -4.22 -3.01 -2.33
N LEU A 52 -4.48 -3.14 -1.04
CA LEU A 52 -5.80 -3.40 -0.48
C LEU A 52 -6.46 -2.05 -0.17
N LEU A 53 -7.56 -1.77 -0.87
CA LEU A 53 -8.35 -0.55 -0.71
C LEU A 53 -9.43 -0.78 0.37
N ASP A 54 -9.14 -0.43 1.62
CA ASP A 54 -10.02 -0.71 2.74
C ASP A 54 -11.05 0.41 2.98
N ASN A 55 -12.30 0.02 3.24
CA ASN A 55 -13.42 0.91 3.59
C ASN A 55 -13.63 2.13 2.67
N MET A 56 -13.17 2.07 1.42
CA MET A 56 -13.34 3.16 0.46
C MET A 56 -14.75 3.20 -0.13
N THR A 57 -15.23 4.41 -0.44
CA THR A 57 -16.47 4.57 -1.21
C THR A 57 -16.31 4.00 -2.62
N PRO A 58 -17.39 3.60 -3.31
CA PRO A 58 -17.31 3.16 -4.71
C PRO A 58 -16.65 4.18 -5.64
N ALA A 59 -16.85 5.48 -5.40
CA ALA A 59 -16.18 6.54 -6.16
C ALA A 59 -14.67 6.55 -5.91
N GLY A 60 -14.25 6.42 -4.65
CA GLY A 60 -12.84 6.32 -4.28
C GLY A 60 -12.17 5.08 -4.86
N LEU A 61 -12.85 3.92 -4.82
CA LEU A 61 -12.36 2.69 -5.45
C LEU A 61 -12.16 2.86 -6.95
N ALA A 62 -13.13 3.43 -7.66
CA ALA A 62 -13.04 3.66 -9.10
C ALA A 62 -11.86 4.58 -9.46
N GLU A 63 -11.64 5.63 -8.66
CA GLU A 63 -10.49 6.53 -8.84
C GLU A 63 -9.17 5.82 -8.57
N ALA A 64 -9.08 5.01 -7.51
CA ALA A 64 -7.87 4.24 -7.20
C ALA A 64 -7.50 3.29 -8.35
N VAL A 65 -8.47 2.53 -8.87
CA VAL A 65 -8.26 1.63 -10.01
C VAL A 65 -7.81 2.40 -11.26
N ALA A 66 -8.42 3.56 -11.53
CA ALA A 66 -8.03 4.40 -12.66
C ALA A 66 -6.59 4.92 -12.53
N ARG A 67 -6.16 5.32 -11.33
CA ARG A 67 -4.79 5.78 -11.06
C ARG A 67 -3.75 4.66 -11.17
N ILE A 68 -4.10 3.43 -10.77
CA ILE A 68 -3.24 2.24 -10.88
C ILE A 68 -3.03 1.84 -12.34
N GLY A 69 -3.97 2.16 -13.23
CA GLY A 69 -3.87 1.87 -14.67
C GLY A 69 -4.46 0.54 -15.11
N GLY A 70 -5.24 -0.13 -14.23
CA GLY A 70 -5.94 -1.39 -14.53
C GLY A 70 -5.04 -2.62 -14.45
#